data_AF-A0A3D6BI33-F1
#
_entry.id   AF-A0A3D6BI33-F1
#
_cell.length_a   1.000
_cell.length_b   1.000
_cell.length_c   1.000
_cell.angle_alpha   90.00
_cell.angle_beta   90.00
_cell.angle_gamma   90.00
#
_symmetry.space_group_name_H-M   'P 1'
#
loop_
_entity.id
_entity.type
_entity.pdbx_description
1 polymer ?
#
loop_
_entity_poly.entity_id
_entity_poly.type
_entity_poly.pdbx_seq_one_letter_code
_entity_poly.pdbx_strand_id
1 'polypeptide(L)'
;MSSFSIDKAQFIEPDSLSGYGSERLLQSNDLMWKSTGLGTFGMSAIYKSEANPYELAVADSYVAVIWPLKQFVLPEYLRYYFIFNCMKGLIETAGHQVILAFEHYITSCKLPGN
;
A
#
# COMPACT_ATOMS: atom_id res chain seq x y z
N MET A 1 -11.07 -7.12 3.24
CA MET A 1 -10.00 -6.49 2.43
C MET A 1 -10.64 -5.97 1.16
N SER A 2 -10.55 -4.67 0.85
CA SER A 2 -11.24 -4.13 -0.32
C SER A 2 -10.63 -4.70 -1.59
N SER A 3 -11.42 -5.44 -2.36
CA SER A 3 -11.11 -5.77 -3.74
C SER A 3 -11.03 -4.47 -4.54
N PHE A 4 -10.05 -4.40 -5.44
CA PHE A 4 -10.01 -3.39 -6.49
C PHE A 4 -11.35 -3.38 -7.23
N SER A 5 -11.91 -2.20 -7.53
CA SER A 5 -13.13 -2.02 -8.31
C SER A 5 -12.90 -0.86 -9.27
N ILE A 6 -12.97 -1.15 -10.57
CA ILE A 6 -12.81 -0.16 -11.64
C ILE A 6 -13.99 0.81 -11.69
N ASP A 7 -15.16 0.44 -11.15
CA ASP A 7 -16.38 1.25 -11.19
C ASP A 7 -16.25 2.59 -10.48
N LYS A 8 -15.23 2.72 -9.61
CA LYS A 8 -14.90 3.94 -8.88
C LYS A 8 -13.90 4.83 -9.63
N ALA A 9 -13.34 4.36 -10.74
CA ALA A 9 -12.42 5.14 -11.55
C ALA A 9 -13.16 6.29 -12.25
N GLN A 10 -12.48 7.41 -12.39
CA GLN A 10 -12.98 8.54 -13.17
C GLN A 10 -12.51 8.40 -14.61
N PHE A 11 -13.36 8.82 -15.54
CA PHE A 11 -12.95 8.98 -16.93
C PHE A 11 -12.07 10.22 -17.07
N ILE A 12 -11.04 10.10 -17.89
CA ILE A 12 -10.21 11.23 -18.31
C ILE A 12 -10.79 11.82 -19.59
N GLU A 13 -10.52 13.10 -19.84
CA GLU A 13 -10.86 13.73 -21.11
C GLU A 13 -10.03 13.10 -22.24
N PRO A 14 -10.61 12.81 -23.43
CA PRO A 14 -9.90 12.11 -24.51
C PRO A 14 -8.56 12.74 -24.89
N ASP A 15 -8.51 14.07 -24.98
CA ASP A 15 -7.31 14.81 -25.38
C ASP A 15 -6.22 14.82 -24.30
N SER A 16 -6.59 14.56 -23.03
CA SER A 16 -5.68 14.57 -21.90
C SER A 16 -4.75 13.34 -21.86
N LEU A 17 -5.10 12.24 -22.55
CA LEU A 17 -4.33 11.00 -22.56
C LEU A 17 -2.87 11.23 -22.99
N SER A 18 -2.68 12.08 -24.01
CA SER A 18 -1.36 12.43 -24.55
C SER A 18 -0.43 13.10 -23.53
N GLY A 19 -1.00 13.69 -22.47
CA GLY A 19 -0.25 14.34 -21.40
C GLY A 19 0.29 13.38 -20.34
N TYR A 20 -0.13 12.12 -20.35
CA TYR A 20 0.35 11.11 -19.41
C TYR A 20 1.58 10.40 -19.98
N GLY A 21 2.64 10.34 -19.17
CA GLY A 21 3.79 9.50 -19.48
C GLY A 21 3.42 8.02 -19.47
N SER A 22 4.15 7.22 -20.25
CA SER A 22 3.95 5.76 -20.32
C SER A 22 4.03 5.08 -18.95
N GLU A 23 4.72 5.71 -17.99
CA GLU A 23 4.85 5.24 -16.63
C GLU A 23 3.58 5.26 -15.79
N ARG A 24 2.56 5.98 -16.26
CA ARG A 24 1.25 6.07 -15.61
C ARG A 24 0.22 5.15 -16.26
N LEU A 25 0.51 4.63 -17.45
CA LEU A 25 -0.37 3.67 -18.13
C LEU A 25 -0.32 2.34 -17.38
N LEU A 26 -1.46 1.93 -16.83
CA LEU A 26 -1.55 0.73 -16.02
C LEU A 26 -1.53 -0.51 -16.89
N GLN A 27 -0.70 -1.47 -16.50
CA GLN A 27 -0.64 -2.80 -17.07
C GLN A 27 -1.11 -3.82 -16.05
N SER A 28 -1.63 -4.96 -16.53
CA SER A 28 -2.03 -6.04 -15.63
C SER A 28 -0.88 -6.41 -14.70
N ASN A 29 -1.20 -6.63 -13.43
CA ASN A 29 -0.29 -6.92 -12.32
C ASN A 29 0.59 -5.76 -11.82
N ASP A 30 0.30 -4.53 -12.23
CA ASP A 30 0.94 -3.36 -11.62
C ASP A 30 0.42 -3.14 -10.20
N LEU A 31 1.33 -2.81 -9.29
CA LEU A 31 0.99 -2.45 -7.92
C LEU A 31 0.80 -0.93 -7.84
N MET A 32 -0.40 -0.51 -7.48
CA MET A 32 -0.73 0.89 -7.24
C MET A 32 -0.62 1.19 -5.75
N TRP A 33 0.00 2.32 -5.42
CA TRP A 33 0.19 2.77 -4.05
C TRP A 33 -0.18 4.24 -3.88
N LYS A 34 -1.13 4.52 -2.99
CA LYS A 34 -1.51 5.88 -2.63
C LYS A 34 -1.04 6.20 -1.22
N SER A 35 -0.08 7.12 -1.08
CA SER A 35 0.33 7.64 0.23
C SER A 35 -0.78 8.47 0.88
N THR A 36 -0.86 8.48 2.21
CA THR A 36 -1.77 9.34 2.97
C THR A 36 -1.16 10.70 3.34
N GLY A 37 0.13 10.93 3.04
CA GLY A 37 0.84 12.17 3.37
C GLY A 37 1.16 12.37 4.86
N LEU A 38 0.58 11.55 5.76
CA LEU A 38 0.75 11.63 7.22
C LEU A 38 1.83 10.67 7.75
N GLY A 39 2.70 10.15 6.87
CA GLY A 39 3.71 9.14 7.24
C GLY A 39 3.12 7.77 7.61
N THR A 40 1.82 7.56 7.37
CA THR A 40 1.11 6.31 7.68
C THR A 40 0.85 5.47 6.43
N PHE A 41 0.51 4.20 6.64
CA PHE A 41 0.24 3.20 5.61
C PHE A 41 -0.77 3.72 4.57
N GLY A 42 -0.36 3.69 3.31
CA GLY A 42 -1.16 4.06 2.16
C GLY A 42 -2.11 2.96 1.69
N MET A 43 -3.09 3.31 0.87
CA MET A 43 -3.94 2.30 0.22
C MET A 43 -3.16 1.66 -0.94
N SER A 44 -3.21 0.32 -1.02
CA SER A 44 -2.59 -0.42 -2.12
C SER A 44 -3.56 -1.38 -2.81
N ALA A 45 -3.44 -1.45 -4.13
CA ALA A 45 -4.26 -2.31 -4.99
C ALA A 45 -3.41 -2.85 -6.14
N ILE A 46 -3.76 -4.03 -6.63
CA ILE A 46 -3.15 -4.62 -7.83
C ILE A 46 -4.12 -4.37 -8.97
N TYR A 47 -3.63 -3.74 -10.04
CA TYR A 47 -4.43 -3.56 -11.24
C TYR A 47 -4.53 -4.88 -12.01
N LYS A 48 -5.74 -5.21 -12.46
CA LYS A 48 -6.05 -6.40 -13.26
C LYS A 48 -6.79 -5.92 -14.51
N SER A 49 -6.16 -6.04 -15.68
CA SER A 49 -6.75 -5.56 -16.93
C SER A 49 -8.04 -6.30 -17.28
N GLU A 50 -8.17 -7.55 -16.83
CA GLU A 50 -9.35 -8.39 -17.05
C GLU A 50 -10.59 -7.84 -16.33
N ALA A 51 -10.37 -7.02 -15.29
CA ALA A 51 -11.42 -6.32 -14.56
C ALA A 51 -11.72 -4.92 -15.13
N ASN A 52 -11.01 -4.47 -16.17
CA ASN A 52 -11.26 -3.20 -16.83
C ASN A 52 -12.04 -3.42 -18.14
N PRO A 53 -13.32 -3.02 -18.23
CA PRO A 53 -14.11 -3.16 -19.46
C PRO A 53 -13.70 -2.15 -20.55
N TYR A 54 -12.81 -1.20 -20.25
CA TYR A 54 -12.35 -0.16 -21.15
C TYR A 54 -10.96 -0.45 -21.71
N GLU A 55 -10.56 0.29 -22.75
CA GLU A 55 -9.31 0.07 -23.49
C GLU A 55 -8.04 0.22 -22.65
N LEU A 56 -8.02 1.20 -21.74
CA LEU A 56 -6.86 1.49 -20.91
C LEU A 56 -7.27 2.05 -19.54
N ALA A 57 -6.31 2.11 -18.64
CA ALA A 57 -6.44 2.84 -17.38
C ALA A 57 -5.14 3.60 -17.10
N VAL A 58 -5.26 4.75 -16.46
CA VAL A 58 -4.12 5.60 -16.12
C VAL A 58 -4.14 5.87 -14.62
N ALA A 59 -2.97 5.80 -13.99
CA ALA A 59 -2.82 6.14 -12.59
C ALA A 59 -2.87 7.66 -12.38
N ASP A 60 -3.68 8.07 -11.41
CA ASP A 60 -3.75 9.46 -10.95
C ASP A 60 -2.40 9.96 -10.41
N SER A 61 -2.20 11.29 -10.41
CA SER A 61 -0.97 11.95 -9.97
C SER A 61 -0.52 11.58 -8.55
N TYR A 62 -1.46 11.30 -7.64
CA TYR A 62 -1.18 10.93 -6.25
C TYR A 62 -0.97 9.43 -6.03
N VAL A 63 -1.04 8.63 -7.09
CA VAL A 63 -0.84 7.18 -7.06
C VAL A 63 0.51 6.85 -7.68
N ALA A 64 1.38 6.23 -6.90
CA ALA A 64 2.61 5.64 -7.40
C ALA A 64 2.29 4.30 -8.07
N VAL A 65 2.86 4.07 -9.26
CA VAL A 65 2.81 2.80 -9.95
C VAL A 65 4.13 2.08 -9.73
N ILE A 66 4.07 0.85 -9.23
CA ILE A 66 5.21 -0.01 -9.02
C ILE A 66 5.11 -1.19 -9.99
N TRP A 67 6.13 -1.32 -10.83
CA TRP A 67 6.25 -2.40 -11.79
C TRP A 67 7.09 -3.54 -11.25
N PRO A 68 6.48 -4.67 -10.84
CA PRO A 68 7.26 -5.86 -10.55
C PRO A 68 7.90 -6.39 -11.84
N LEU A 69 9.04 -7.07 -11.71
CA LEU A 69 9.54 -7.93 -12.77
C LEU A 69 8.57 -9.12 -12.89
N LYS A 70 7.52 -8.97 -13.71
CA LYS A 70 6.32 -9.83 -13.75
C LYS A 70 6.63 -11.32 -13.97
N GLN A 71 7.75 -11.62 -14.63
CA GLN A 71 8.24 -12.98 -14.85
C GLN A 71 8.82 -13.65 -13.60
N PHE A 72 9.21 -12.87 -12.59
CA PHE A 72 9.90 -13.35 -11.39
C PHE A 72 9.15 -13.05 -10.09
N VAL A 73 8.29 -12.03 -10.09
CA VAL A 73 7.67 -11.51 -8.87
C VAL A 73 6.15 -11.57 -8.99
N LEU A 74 5.54 -12.34 -8.09
CA LEU A 74 4.10 -12.32 -7.90
C LEU A 74 3.68 -10.99 -7.25
N PRO A 75 2.77 -10.21 -7.88
CA PRO A 75 2.39 -8.90 -7.36
C PRO A 75 1.69 -8.99 -6.00
N GLU A 76 0.97 -10.08 -5.73
CA GLU A 76 0.36 -10.35 -4.42
C GLU A 76 1.42 -10.48 -3.34
N TYR A 77 2.50 -11.23 -3.60
CA TYR A 77 3.61 -11.38 -2.66
C TYR A 77 4.28 -10.03 -2.40
N LEU A 78 4.58 -9.27 -3.45
CA LEU A 78 5.19 -7.95 -3.32
C LEU A 78 4.32 -6.99 -2.49
N ARG A 79 3.00 -7.01 -2.72
CA ARG A 79 2.04 -6.24 -1.93
C ARG A 79 2.07 -6.64 -0.46
N TYR A 80 2.01 -7.94 -0.15
CA TYR A 80 2.07 -8.40 1.25
C TYR A 80 3.40 -8.04 1.91
N TYR A 81 4.51 -8.16 1.19
CA TYR A 81 5.83 -7.77 1.67
C TYR A 81 5.88 -6.29 2.05
N PHE A 82 5.37 -5.39 1.21
CA PHE A 82 5.31 -3.96 1.54
C PHE A 82 4.39 -3.67 2.72
N ILE A 83 3.19 -4.26 2.75
CA ILE A 83 2.25 -4.11 3.87
C ILE A 83 2.92 -4.52 5.18
N PHE A 84 3.55 -5.69 5.20
CA PHE A 84 4.22 -6.22 6.38
C PHE A 84 5.35 -5.31 6.86
N ASN A 85 6.24 -4.87 5.96
CA ASN A 85 7.36 -4.00 6.33
C ASN A 85 6.88 -2.61 6.79
N CYS A 86 5.83 -2.06 6.18
CA CYS A 86 5.21 -0.83 6.67
C CYS A 86 4.61 -0.98 8.06
N MET A 87 3.89 -2.09 8.31
CA MET A 87 3.33 -2.38 9.65
C MET A 87 4.44 -2.56 10.69
N LYS A 88 5.52 -3.26 10.35
CA LYS A 88 6.68 -3.42 11.22
C LYS A 88 7.30 -2.08 11.59
N GLY A 89 7.57 -1.20 10.62
CA GLY A 89 8.11 0.13 10.90
C GLY A 89 7.19 0.99 11.76
N LEU A 90 5.86 0.89 11.58
CA LEU A 90 4.89 1.55 12.44
C LEU A 90 4.97 1.02 13.88
N ILE A 91 5.04 -0.30 14.06
CA ILE A 91 5.19 -0.93 15.38
C ILE A 91 6.52 -0.54 16.02
N GLU A 92 7.62 -0.49 15.28
CA GLU A 92 8.92 -0.10 15.83
C GLU A 92 8.93 1.38 16.26
N THR A 93 8.27 2.25 15.49
CA THR A 93 8.20 3.69 15.78
C THR A 93 7.22 4.00 16.92
N ALA A 94 6.05 3.35 16.96
CA ALA A 94 5.05 3.53 18.02
C ALA A 94 5.34 2.66 19.25
N GLY A 95 6.06 1.55 19.07
CA GLY A 95 6.30 0.51 20.06
C GLY A 95 7.16 0.96 21.23
N HIS A 96 8.07 1.92 21.02
CA HIS A 96 8.79 2.54 22.15
C HIS A 96 7.82 3.16 23.18
N GLN A 97 6.76 3.82 22.72
CA GLN A 97 5.77 4.40 23.64
C GLN A 97 4.83 3.35 24.24
N VAL A 98 4.52 2.30 23.48
CA VAL A 98 3.68 1.19 23.97
C VAL A 98 4.41 0.35 25.02
N ILE A 99 5.69 0.05 24.83
CA ILE A 99 6.52 -0.67 25.81
C ILE A 99 6.63 0.13 27.12
N LEU A 100 6.89 1.44 27.04
CA LEU A 100 6.90 2.33 28.22
C LEU A 100 5.54 2.39 28.93
N ALA A 101 4.43 2.32 28.18
CA ALA A 101 3.10 2.23 28.76
C ALA A 101 2.89 0.89 29.49
N PHE A 102 3.31 -0.24 28.91
CA PHE A 102 3.24 -1.55 29.56
C PHE A 102 4.11 -1.62 30.82
N GLU A 103 5.32 -1.03 30.82
CA GLU A 103 6.18 -0.93 32.01
C GLU A 103 5.48 -0.20 33.16
N HIS A 104 4.66 0.83 32.87
CA HIS A 104 3.86 1.52 33.88
C HIS A 104 2.69 0.69 34.44
N TYR A 105 2.24 -0.35 33.72
CA TYR A 105 1.17 -1.26 34.16
C TYR A 105 1.69 -2.57 34.78
N ILE A 106 3.01 -2.78 34.81
CA ILE A 106 3.62 -3.93 35.48
C ILE A 106 4.05 -3.52 36.88
N THR A 107 3.33 -3.98 37.90
CA THR A 107 3.77 -3.86 39.30
C THR A 107 4.47 -5.16 39.71
N SER A 108 5.77 -5.09 40.01
CA SER A 108 6.50 -6.25 40.55
C SER A 108 6.39 -6.29 42.08
N CYS A 109 5.88 -7.38 42.66
CA CYS A 109 6.01 -7.66 44.08
C CYS A 109 7.38 -8.29 44.37
N LYS A 110 8.17 -7.66 45.23
CA LYS A 110 9.42 -8.25 45.76
C LYS A 110 9.02 -9.28 46.81
N LEU A 111 9.26 -10.57 46.54
CA LEU A 111 9.08 -11.60 47.56
C LEU A 111 10.11 -11.38 48.68
N PRO A 112 9.75 -11.56 49.97
CA PRO A 112 10.71 -11.47 51.06
C PRO A 112 11.81 -12.51 50.84
N GLY A 113 13.06 -12.05 50.91
CA GLY A 113 14.24 -12.84 50.55
C GLY A 113 14.38 -14.10 51.41
N ASN A 114 14.88 -15.17 50.79
CA ASN A 114 15.58 -16.24 51.49
C ASN A 114 17.04 -15.83 51.72
#